data_AF-N6T1W1-F1
#
_entry.id   AF-N6T1W1-F1
#
_cell.length_a   1.000
_cell.length_b   1.000
_cell.length_c   1.000
_cell.angle_alpha   90.00
_cell.angle_beta   90.00
_cell.angle_gamma   90.00
#
_symmetry.space_group_name_H-M   'P 1'
#
loop_
_entity.id
_entity.type
_entity.pdbx_description
1 polymer ?
#
loop_
_entity_poly.entity_id
_entity_poly.type
_entity_poly.pdbx_seq_one_letter_code
_entity_poly.pdbx_strand_id
1 'polypeptide(L)'
;MFSPICFARFDLAVQQEKTHQNLLSGVEHFDKTTMKHAQTSEKIILPNTEVIEQEKAQSNLLSGIENFDSTKLKHAETQEKNPLPTKEVIDQEKSA
;
A
#
# COMPACT_ATOMS: atom_id res chain seq x y z
N MET A 1 -39.36 -48.77 -13.19
CA MET A 1 -38.31 -48.34 -14.14
C MET A 1 -37.95 -46.90 -13.82
N PHE A 2 -36.68 -46.60 -13.57
CA PHE A 2 -36.25 -45.20 -13.39
C PHE A 2 -36.29 -44.46 -14.74
N SER A 3 -36.68 -43.19 -14.71
CA SER A 3 -36.78 -42.35 -15.91
C SER A 3 -35.39 -42.17 -16.57
N PRO A 4 -35.30 -42.10 -17.92
CA PRO A 4 -34.05 -41.84 -18.64
C PRO A 4 -33.30 -40.60 -18.14
N ILE A 5 -34.04 -39.59 -17.68
CA ILE A 5 -33.49 -38.34 -17.12
C ILE A 5 -32.75 -38.60 -15.80
N CYS A 6 -33.25 -39.51 -14.95
CA CYS A 6 -32.61 -39.85 -13.69
C CYS A 6 -31.31 -40.63 -13.91
N PHE A 7 -31.26 -41.48 -14.93
CA PHE A 7 -30.06 -42.22 -15.31
C PHE A 7 -28.95 -41.29 -15.82
N ALA A 8 -29.28 -40.37 -16.73
CA ALA A 8 -28.32 -39.39 -17.24
C ALA A 8 -27.73 -38.47 -16.16
N ARG A 9 -28.53 -38.07 -15.15
CA ARG A 9 -28.06 -37.29 -14.01
C ARG A 9 -27.12 -38.09 -13.10
N PHE A 10 -27.40 -39.38 -12.90
CA PHE A 10 -26.54 -40.27 -12.13
C PHE A 10 -25.18 -40.47 -12.81
N ASP A 11 -25.17 -40.74 -14.12
CA ASP A 11 -23.93 -40.87 -14.89
C ASP A 11 -23.08 -39.61 -14.83
N LEU A 12 -23.70 -38.43 -14.96
CA LEU A 12 -23.00 -37.14 -14.84
C LEU A 12 -22.35 -36.98 -13.45
N ALA A 13 -23.06 -37.31 -12.38
CA ALA A 13 -22.53 -37.24 -11.01
C ALA A 13 -21.37 -38.23 -10.79
N VAL A 14 -21.47 -39.44 -11.33
CA VAL A 14 -20.38 -40.43 -11.27
C VAL A 14 -19.15 -39.96 -12.06
N GLN A 15 -19.33 -39.30 -13.21
CA GLN A 15 -18.20 -38.73 -13.95
C GLN A 15 -17.55 -37.58 -13.17
N GLN A 16 -18.34 -36.68 -12.58
CA GLN A 16 -17.81 -35.60 -11.75
C GLN A 16 -17.00 -36.14 -10.56
N GLU A 17 -17.50 -37.16 -9.86
CA GLU A 17 -16.80 -37.81 -8.76
C GLU A 17 -15.47 -38.43 -9.23
N LYS A 18 -15.46 -39.15 -10.36
CA LYS A 18 -14.24 -39.71 -10.94
C LYS A 18 -13.22 -38.63 -11.28
N THR A 19 -13.66 -37.50 -11.85
CA THR A 19 -12.74 -36.38 -12.13
C THR A 19 -12.15 -35.78 -10.85
N HIS A 20 -12.95 -35.68 -9.79
CA HIS A 20 -12.49 -35.17 -8.50
C HIS A 20 -11.46 -36.11 -7.85
N GLN A 21 -11.75 -37.42 -7.82
CA GLN A 21 -10.86 -38.44 -7.27
C GLN A 21 -9.52 -38.51 -8.01
N ASN A 22 -9.54 -38.40 -9.34
CA ASN A 22 -8.31 -38.39 -10.14
C ASN A 22 -7.43 -37.17 -9.83
N LEU A 23 -8.04 -35.99 -9.63
CA LEU A 23 -7.32 -34.77 -9.26
C LEU A 23 -6.68 -34.91 -7.88
N LEU A 24 -7.43 -35.41 -6.89
CA LEU A 24 -6.94 -35.64 -5.54
C LEU A 24 -5.77 -36.63 -5.54
N SER A 25 -5.95 -37.78 -6.19
CA SER A 25 -4.92 -38.82 -6.28
C SER A 25 -3.63 -38.29 -6.92
N GLY A 26 -3.75 -37.47 -7.97
CA GLY A 26 -2.61 -36.85 -8.64
C GLY A 26 -1.84 -35.86 -7.76
N VAL A 27 -2.52 -35.16 -6.84
CA VAL A 27 -1.88 -34.26 -5.87
C VAL A 27 -1.27 -35.04 -4.70
N GLU A 28 -1.97 -36.06 -4.19
CA GLU A 28 -1.51 -36.89 -3.07
C GLU A 28 -0.22 -37.66 -3.41
N HIS A 29 -0.14 -38.19 -4.63
CA HIS A 29 0.99 -38.98 -5.10
C HIS A 29 1.94 -38.18 -6.00
N PHE A 30 1.88 -36.85 -5.92
CA PHE A 30 2.72 -35.98 -6.72
C PHE A 30 4.20 -36.20 -6.40
N ASP A 31 4.95 -36.66 -7.40
CA ASP A 31 6.38 -36.89 -7.26
C ASP A 31 7.17 -35.58 -7.34
N LYS A 32 7.59 -35.09 -6.17
CA LYS A 32 8.42 -33.90 -6.01
C LYS A 32 9.76 -33.98 -6.74
N THR A 33 10.26 -35.18 -7.04
CA THR A 33 11.55 -35.35 -7.75
C THR A 33 11.44 -34.99 -9.23
N THR A 34 10.23 -34.96 -9.80
CA THR A 34 9.98 -34.51 -11.17
C THR A 34 9.97 -32.99 -11.32
N MET A 35 9.95 -32.25 -10.21
CA MET A 35 10.00 -30.80 -10.25
C MET A 35 11.37 -30.34 -10.74
N LYS A 36 11.37 -29.39 -11.69
CA LYS A 36 12.59 -28.72 -12.13
C LYS A 36 13.16 -27.92 -10.96
N HIS A 37 14.47 -28.01 -10.76
CA HIS A 37 15.15 -27.20 -9.76
C HIS A 37 14.98 -25.71 -10.12
N ALA A 38 14.39 -24.95 -9.21
CA ALA A 38 14.29 -23.51 -9.33
C ALA A 38 15.44 -22.90 -8.53
N GLN A 39 16.42 -22.33 -9.22
CA GLN A 39 17.49 -21.57 -8.59
C GLN A 39 16.90 -20.22 -8.14
N THR A 40 16.76 -20.02 -6.83
CA THR A 40 16.33 -18.75 -6.25
C THR A 40 17.56 -17.92 -5.92
N SER A 41 17.61 -16.68 -6.43
CA SER A 41 18.64 -15.70 -6.04
C SER A 41 18.07 -14.75 -4.99
N GLU A 42 18.64 -14.75 -3.79
CA GLU A 42 18.35 -13.71 -2.79
C GLU A 42 19.01 -12.41 -3.25
N LYS A 43 18.21 -11.43 -3.64
CA LYS A 43 18.72 -10.14 -4.13
C LYS A 43 19.07 -9.24 -2.94
N ILE A 44 20.12 -9.58 -2.20
CA ILE A 44 20.75 -8.67 -1.23
C ILE A 44 21.59 -7.68 -2.05
N ILE A 45 20.93 -6.75 -2.74
CA ILE A 45 21.63 -5.60 -3.30
C ILE A 45 21.90 -4.62 -2.16
N LEU A 46 23.17 -4.28 -1.96
CA LEU A 46 23.53 -3.14 -1.13
C LEU A 46 22.84 -1.90 -1.70
N PRO A 47 22.30 -0.99 -0.86
CA PRO A 47 21.74 0.26 -1.34
C PRO A 47 22.76 0.99 -2.21
N ASN A 48 22.30 1.55 -3.34
CA ASN A 48 23.16 2.35 -4.20
C ASN A 48 23.65 3.59 -3.45
N THR A 49 24.81 4.14 -3.85
CA THR A 49 25.39 5.35 -3.25
C THR A 49 24.39 6.52 -3.20
N GLU A 50 23.57 6.70 -4.24
CA GLU A 50 22.52 7.72 -4.29
C GLU A 50 21.50 7.58 -3.15
N VAL A 51 21.08 6.35 -2.83
CA VAL A 51 20.09 6.08 -1.77
C VAL A 51 20.68 6.41 -0.40
N ILE A 52 21.96 6.09 -0.19
CA ILE A 52 22.68 6.38 1.06
C ILE A 52 22.84 7.89 1.24
N GLU A 53 23.21 8.61 0.19
CA GLU A 53 23.35 10.07 0.23
C GLU A 53 22.01 10.75 0.50
N GLN A 54 20.92 10.28 -0.13
CA GLN A 54 19.58 10.79 0.11
C GLN A 54 19.12 10.56 1.55
N GLU A 55 19.32 9.35 2.08
CA GLU A 55 18.96 9.02 3.47
C GLU A 55 19.78 9.86 4.46
N LYS A 56 21.08 10.03 4.20
CA LYS A 56 21.94 10.89 5.01
C LYS A 56 21.49 12.35 4.99
N ALA A 57 21.11 12.87 3.82
CA ALA A 57 20.59 14.23 3.69
C ALA A 57 19.29 14.41 4.49
N GLN A 58 18.37 13.44 4.41
CA GLN A 58 17.13 13.47 5.17
C GLN A 58 17.39 13.41 6.68
N SER A 59 18.26 12.50 7.13
CA SER A 59 18.64 12.37 8.53
C SER A 59 19.25 13.66 9.09
N ASN A 60 20.16 14.29 8.33
CA ASN A 60 20.76 15.57 8.70
C ASN A 60 19.72 16.69 8.81
N LEU A 61 18.75 16.75 7.90
CA LEU A 61 17.67 17.73 7.93
C LEU A 61 16.83 17.56 9.20
N LEU A 62 16.40 16.33 9.50
CA LEU A 62 15.60 16.02 10.68
C LEU A 62 16.35 16.36 11.96
N SER A 63 17.61 15.94 12.07
CA SER A 63 18.47 16.26 13.21
C SER A 63 18.65 17.78 13.38
N GLY A 64 18.80 18.52 12.28
CA GLY A 64 18.89 19.98 12.30
C GLY A 64 17.62 20.65 12.81
N ILE A 65 16.43 20.11 12.51
CA ILE A 65 15.15 20.61 12.99
C ILE A 65 14.94 20.25 14.46
N GLU A 66 15.18 19.00 14.85
CA GLU A 66 15.02 18.51 16.23
C GLU A 66 15.91 19.28 17.22
N ASN A 67 17.14 19.58 16.82
CA ASN A 67 18.12 20.26 17.65
C ASN A 67 18.20 21.77 17.34
N PHE A 68 17.21 22.32 16.62
CA PHE A 68 17.20 23.72 16.28
C PHE A 68 17.03 24.58 17.53
N ASP A 69 18.03 25.41 17.81
CA ASP A 69 18.00 26.36 18.92
C ASP A 69 17.27 27.64 18.49
N SER A 70 16.04 27.80 18.99
CA SER A 70 15.18 28.95 18.70
C SER A 70 15.76 30.29 19.19
N THR A 71 16.71 30.27 20.14
CA THR A 71 17.37 31.49 20.62
C THR A 71 18.31 32.11 19.58
N LYS A 72 18.69 31.34 18.55
CA LYS A 72 19.49 31.83 17.41
C LYS A 72 18.65 32.60 16.39
N LEU A 73 17.31 32.62 16.54
CA LEU A 73 16.46 33.45 15.69
C LEU A 73 16.69 34.92 15.99
N LYS A 74 16.84 35.72 14.93
CA LYS A 74 16.93 37.17 15.08
C LYS A 74 15.58 37.73 15.52
N HIS A 75 15.60 38.71 16.41
CA HIS A 75 14.38 39.42 16.80
C HIS A 75 13.75 40.07 15.57
N ALA A 76 12.44 39.87 15.42
CA ALA A 76 11.62 40.49 14.40
C ALA A 76 10.39 41.10 15.07
N GLU A 77 10.17 42.39 14.86
CA GLU A 77 8.98 43.10 15.32
C GLU A 77 7.87 42.95 14.27
N THR A 78 6.78 42.29 14.64
CA THR A 78 5.64 42.07 13.73
C THR A 78 4.62 43.19 13.91
N GLN A 79 4.37 43.97 12.84
CA GLN A 79 3.29 44.97 12.81
C GLN A 79 2.03 44.38 12.18
N GLU A 80 1.14 43.84 13.00
CA GLU A 80 -0.17 43.36 12.57
C GLU A 80 -1.12 44.55 12.36
N LYS A 81 -1.33 44.93 11.09
CA LYS A 81 -2.32 45.95 10.72
C LYS A 81 -3.68 45.29 10.51
N ASN A 82 -4.38 45.03 11.61
CA ASN A 82 -5.76 44.56 11.61
C ASN A 82 -6.71 45.63 12.21
N PRO A 83 -6.87 46.80 11.55
CA PRO A 83 -7.84 47.78 12.02
C PRO A 83 -9.25 47.24 11.84
N LEU A 84 -10.07 47.32 12.88
CA LEU A 84 -11.49 47.03 12.76
C LEU A 84 -12.14 48.06 11.81
N PRO A 85 -13.11 47.63 10.98
CA PRO A 85 -13.85 48.56 10.14
C PRO A 85 -14.55 49.61 11.02
N THR A 86 -14.52 50.86 10.58
CA THR A 86 -15.22 51.95 11.28
C THR A 86 -16.72 51.86 11.02
N LYS A 87 -17.53 52.53 11.87
CA LYS A 87 -19.00 52.50 11.75
C LYS A 87 -19.48 52.99 10.38
N GLU A 88 -18.79 53.97 9.80
CA GLU A 88 -19.12 54.53 8.50
C GLU A 88 -18.97 53.49 7.38
N VAL A 89 -17.92 52.67 7.44
CA VAL A 89 -17.68 51.58 6.49
C VAL A 89 -18.75 50.50 6.63
N ILE A 90 -19.09 50.13 7.87
CA ILE A 90 -20.13 49.13 8.18
C ILE A 90 -21.50 49.58 7.64
N ASP A 91 -21.84 50.85 7.80
CA ASP A 91 -23.13 51.39 7.37
C ASP A 91 -23.19 51.58 5.84
N GLN A 92 -22.06 51.91 5.20
CA GLN A 92 -21.94 51.96 3.75
C GLN A 92 -22.09 50.57 3.10
N GLU A 93 -21.53 49.51 3.72
CA GLU A 93 -21.71 48.13 3.24
C GLU A 93 -23.14 47.61 3.46
N LYS A 94 -23.79 47.97 4.57
CA LYS A 94 -25.19 47.58 4.83
C LYS A 94 -26.21 48.23 3.90
N SER A 95 -25.83 49.32 3.23
CA SER A 95 -26.70 50.08 2.34
C SER A 95 -26.48 49.79 0.85
N ALA A 96 -25.51 48.94 0.51
CA ALA A 96 -25.33 48.34 -0.81
C ALA A 96 -26.19 47.07 -0.96
#